data_AF-A0A660NIC2-F1
#
_entry.id   AF-A0A660NIC2-F1
#
_cell.length_a   1.000
_cell.length_b   1.000
_cell.length_c   1.000
_cell.angle_alpha   90.00
_cell.angle_beta   90.00
_cell.angle_gamma   90.00
#
_symmetry.space_group_name_H-M   'P 1'
#
loop_
_entity.id
_entity.type
_entity.pdbx_description
1 polymer ?
#
loop_
_entity_poly.entity_id
_entity_poly.type
_entity_poly.pdbx_seq_one_letter_code
_entity_poly.pdbx_strand_id
1 'polypeptide(L)'
;MVGATNLLAGSHKGYKPMSAEAVAALQPDAIITSRLSLGDGGLAAYAAQPGIASTPAAVNRHIIVLDDMLLLGFGLRVGEALQQISEGLSDLGPAQGYADAGHVVGRTPR
;
A
#
# COMPACT_ATOMS: atom_id res chain seq x y z
N MET A 1 -5.22 -11.35 -1.84
CA MET A 1 -4.01 -10.60 -1.42
C MET A 1 -3.44 -9.93 -2.66
N VAL A 2 -2.93 -8.70 -2.55
CA VAL A 2 -2.36 -7.94 -3.69
C VAL A 2 -0.85 -8.13 -3.87
N GLY A 3 -0.22 -9.05 -3.12
CA GLY A 3 1.21 -9.35 -3.24
C GLY A 3 2.17 -8.33 -2.59
N ALA A 4 1.67 -7.24 -1.99
CA ALA A 4 2.48 -6.28 -1.26
C ALA A 4 2.78 -6.71 0.18
N THR A 5 3.93 -6.26 0.71
CA THR A 5 4.34 -6.48 2.10
C THR A 5 3.90 -5.31 2.97
N ASN A 6 3.14 -5.59 4.04
CA ASN A 6 2.82 -4.56 5.04
C ASN A 6 3.98 -4.43 6.04
N LEU A 7 4.69 -3.30 5.98
CA LEU A 7 5.85 -2.99 6.83
C LEU A 7 5.53 -3.00 8.35
N LEU A 8 4.26 -2.91 8.73
CA LEU A 8 3.79 -2.83 10.11
C LEU A 8 3.21 -4.15 10.66
N ALA A 9 3.00 -5.17 9.83
CA ALA A 9 2.24 -6.38 10.20
C ALA A 9 2.77 -7.12 11.45
N GLY A 10 4.08 -7.08 11.69
CA GLY A 10 4.76 -7.74 12.81
C GLY A 10 4.96 -6.86 14.06
N SER A 11 5.02 -5.53 13.91
CA SER A 11 5.43 -4.62 14.99
C SER A 11 4.29 -3.76 15.52
N HIS A 12 3.23 -3.53 14.73
CA HIS A 12 2.10 -2.67 15.09
C HIS A 12 0.79 -3.44 14.98
N LYS A 13 0.15 -3.67 16.13
CA LYS A 13 -1.16 -4.30 16.23
C LYS A 13 -2.23 -3.25 16.50
N GLY A 14 -3.33 -3.32 15.75
CA GLY A 14 -4.44 -2.37 15.80
C GLY A 14 -4.06 -0.99 15.24
N TYR A 15 -4.95 -0.01 15.45
CA TYR A 15 -4.72 1.39 15.09
C TYR A 15 -3.98 2.09 16.22
N LYS A 16 -2.75 2.52 15.97
CA LYS A 16 -1.93 3.25 16.93
C LYS A 16 -1.36 4.50 16.25
N PRO A 17 -1.33 5.65 16.94
CA PRO A 17 -0.59 6.80 16.47
C PRO A 17 0.88 6.43 16.26
N MET A 18 1.49 6.99 15.22
CA MET A 18 2.92 6.88 14.94
C MET A 18 3.52 8.28 14.88
N SER A 19 4.77 8.43 15.33
CA SER A 19 5.49 9.69 15.16
C SER A 19 5.93 9.89 13.71
N ALA A 20 6.16 11.13 13.31
CA ALA A 20 6.64 11.46 11.97
C ALA A 20 7.99 10.77 11.67
N GLU A 21 8.88 10.68 12.66
CA GLU A 21 10.17 10.03 12.56
C GLU A 21 10.02 8.52 12.36
N ALA A 22 9.08 7.89 13.08
CA ALA A 22 8.79 6.48 12.93
C ALA A 22 8.24 6.17 11.53
N VAL A 23 7.37 7.03 10.98
CA VAL A 23 6.85 6.88 9.61
C VAL A 23 7.98 7.09 8.58
N ALA A 24 8.81 8.12 8.73
CA ALA A 24 9.95 8.35 7.84
C ALA A 24 10.91 7.16 7.81
N ALA A 25 11.15 6.52 8.95
CA ALA A 25 12.07 5.39 9.05
C ALA A 25 11.56 4.13 8.33
N LEU A 26 10.24 4.01 8.05
CA LEU A 26 9.69 2.86 7.34
C LEU A 26 10.11 2.83 5.86
N GLN A 27 10.39 3.99 5.25
CA GLN A 27 10.74 4.14 3.84
C GLN A 27 9.83 3.31 2.89
N PRO A 28 8.49 3.48 2.95
CA PRO A 28 7.58 2.72 2.10
C PRO A 28 7.74 3.07 0.62
N ASP A 29 7.61 2.06 -0.24
CA ASP A 29 7.56 2.23 -1.71
C ASP A 29 6.20 2.79 -2.17
N ALA A 30 5.13 2.47 -1.45
CA ALA A 30 3.79 3.01 -1.68
C ALA A 30 3.03 3.21 -0.36
N ILE A 31 2.14 4.19 -0.35
CA ILE A 31 1.20 4.44 0.75
C ILE A 31 -0.21 4.20 0.23
N ILE A 32 -0.97 3.33 0.90
CA ILE A 32 -2.40 3.12 0.62
C ILE A 32 -3.18 3.87 1.69
N THR A 33 -4.07 4.76 1.26
CA THR A 33 -4.85 5.59 2.18
C THR A 33 -6.27 5.81 1.67
N SER A 34 -7.13 6.35 2.53
CA SER A 34 -8.51 6.66 2.20
C SER A 34 -8.71 8.14 1.85
N ARG A 35 -9.79 8.48 1.15
CA ARG A 35 -10.11 9.89 0.84
C ARG A 35 -10.28 10.74 2.09
N LEU A 36 -10.94 10.23 3.13
CA LEU A 36 -11.08 10.97 4.40
C LEU A 36 -9.73 11.32 5.02
N SER A 37 -8.72 10.45 4.86
CA SER A 37 -7.39 10.66 5.42
C SER A 37 -6.63 11.84 4.80
N LEU A 38 -7.05 12.31 3.62
CA LEU A 38 -6.45 13.49 3.00
C LEU A 38 -6.92 14.80 3.64
N GLY A 39 -8.09 14.79 4.28
CA GLY A 39 -8.76 16.01 4.77
C GLY A 39 -8.96 17.06 3.67
N ASP A 40 -9.18 18.31 4.09
CA ASP A 40 -9.46 19.42 3.17
C ASP A 40 -8.25 19.86 2.34
N GLY A 41 -7.03 19.54 2.81
CA GLY A 41 -5.79 19.87 2.11
C GLY A 41 -5.49 18.97 0.92
N GLY A 42 -6.21 17.85 0.77
CA GLY A 42 -6.07 16.92 -0.32
C GLY A 42 -4.70 16.22 -0.38
N LEU A 43 -4.43 15.58 -1.53
CA LEU A 43 -3.26 14.72 -1.70
C LEU A 43 -1.92 15.47 -1.55
N ALA A 44 -1.85 16.71 -2.02
CA ALA A 44 -0.62 17.50 -1.95
C ALA A 44 -0.25 17.83 -0.49
N ALA A 45 -1.23 18.22 0.33
CA ALA A 45 -0.99 18.48 1.75
C ALA A 45 -0.65 17.19 2.50
N TYR A 46 -1.33 16.08 2.19
CA TYR A 46 -1.03 14.76 2.74
C TYR A 46 0.41 14.32 2.42
N ALA A 47 0.83 14.42 1.16
CA ALA A 47 2.18 14.08 0.72
C ALA A 47 3.26 14.97 1.37
N ALA A 48 2.92 16.22 1.71
CA ALA A 48 3.82 17.16 2.35
C ALA A 48 3.93 16.99 3.88
N GLN A 49 3.16 16.07 4.49
CA GLN A 49 3.21 15.85 5.93
C GLN A 49 4.61 15.42 6.40
N PRO A 50 5.06 15.89 7.59
CA PRO A 50 6.27 15.39 8.21
C PRO A 50 6.22 13.87 8.34
N GLY A 51 7.30 13.20 7.95
CA GLY A 51 7.36 11.74 7.94
C GLY A 51 6.93 11.09 6.63
N ILE A 52 6.07 11.74 5.84
CA ILE A 52 5.61 11.25 4.53
C ILE A 52 6.47 11.82 3.40
N ALA A 53 6.73 13.13 3.42
CA ALA A 53 7.37 13.85 2.32
C ALA A 53 8.75 13.31 1.89
N SER A 54 9.49 12.69 2.82
CA SER A 54 10.82 12.12 2.58
C SER A 54 10.80 10.61 2.26
N THR A 55 9.62 10.01 2.11
CA THR A 55 9.49 8.59 1.78
C THR A 55 9.60 8.36 0.26
N PRO A 56 10.07 7.18 -0.19
CA PRO A 56 10.05 6.83 -1.61
C PRO A 56 8.64 6.94 -2.20
N ALA A 57 7.61 6.54 -1.45
CA ALA A 57 6.21 6.68 -1.85
C ALA A 57 5.83 8.12 -2.20
N ALA A 58 6.16 9.11 -1.36
CA ALA A 58 5.82 10.51 -1.64
C ALA A 58 6.65 11.09 -2.79
N VAL A 59 7.97 10.81 -2.81
CA VAL A 59 8.89 11.30 -3.85
C VAL A 59 8.50 10.78 -5.23
N ASN A 60 8.14 9.50 -5.32
CA ASN A 60 7.72 8.85 -6.56
C ASN A 60 6.22 9.04 -6.86
N ARG A 61 5.49 9.76 -5.99
CA ARG A 61 4.04 10.00 -6.11
C ARG A 61 3.20 8.71 -6.09
N HIS A 62 3.66 7.70 -5.38
CA HIS A 62 2.99 6.41 -5.19
C HIS A 62 2.14 6.41 -3.91
N ILE A 63 1.14 7.28 -3.91
CA ILE A 63 0.13 7.33 -2.85
C ILE A 63 -1.21 6.94 -3.48
N ILE A 64 -1.69 5.75 -3.15
CA ILE A 64 -2.90 5.14 -3.69
C ILE A 64 -4.06 5.53 -2.77
N VAL A 65 -4.98 6.34 -3.31
CA VAL A 65 -6.13 6.85 -2.56
C VAL A 65 -7.39 6.12 -3.00
N LEU A 66 -8.04 5.43 -2.08
CA LEU A 66 -9.30 4.74 -2.31
C LEU A 66 -10.46 5.44 -1.58
N ASP A 67 -11.67 5.18 -2.06
CA ASP A 67 -12.88 5.47 -1.28
C ASP A 67 -12.82 4.73 0.07
N ASP A 68 -13.28 5.38 1.14
CA ASP A 68 -13.16 4.89 2.51
C ASP A 68 -13.86 3.54 2.74
N MET A 69 -15.07 3.39 2.21
CA MET A 69 -15.84 2.16 2.33
C MET A 69 -15.32 1.06 1.41
N LEU A 70 -14.71 1.45 0.30
CA LEU A 70 -14.02 0.50 -0.57
C LEU A 70 -12.78 -0.08 0.12
N LEU A 71 -11.98 0.74 0.79
CA LEU A 71 -10.74 0.32 1.44
C LEU A 71 -10.96 -0.46 2.74
N LEU A 72 -11.91 -0.02 3.59
CA LEU A 72 -12.07 -0.54 4.95
C LEU A 72 -13.31 -1.40 5.14
N GLY A 73 -14.24 -1.40 4.19
CA GLY A 73 -15.55 -2.06 4.35
C GLY A 73 -15.55 -3.57 4.08
N PHE A 74 -14.60 -4.08 3.28
CA PHE A 74 -14.47 -5.52 2.95
C PHE A 74 -15.79 -6.21 2.53
N GLY A 75 -16.67 -5.48 1.85
CA GLY A 75 -17.96 -5.99 1.38
C GLY A 75 -17.90 -6.63 0.00
N LEU A 76 -19.05 -6.69 -0.69
CA LEU A 76 -19.16 -7.23 -2.06
C LEU A 76 -18.24 -6.55 -3.08
N ARG A 77 -17.83 -5.31 -2.80
CA ARG A 77 -16.92 -4.50 -3.62
C ARG A 77 -15.43 -4.76 -3.32
N VAL A 78 -15.09 -5.76 -2.51
CA VAL A 78 -13.68 -6.06 -2.20
C VAL A 78 -12.86 -6.39 -3.46
N GLY A 79 -13.47 -6.99 -4.49
CA GLY A 79 -12.81 -7.22 -5.78
C GLY A 79 -12.39 -5.93 -6.48
N GLU A 80 -13.26 -4.92 -6.48
CA GLU A 80 -12.98 -3.57 -7.01
C GLU A 80 -11.85 -2.90 -6.23
N ALA A 81 -11.84 -3.03 -4.89
CA ALA A 81 -10.77 -2.50 -4.05
C ALA A 81 -9.41 -3.14 -4.38
N LEU A 82 -9.39 -4.48 -4.49
CA LEU A 82 -8.18 -5.24 -4.82
C LEU A 82 -7.65 -4.88 -6.21
N GLN A 83 -8.54 -4.66 -7.18
CA GLN A 83 -8.17 -4.24 -8.52
C GLN A 83 -7.50 -2.86 -8.51
N GLN A 84 -8.12 -1.85 -7.87
CA GLN A 84 -7.55 -0.50 -7.79
C GLN A 84 -6.19 -0.49 -7.09
N ILE A 85 -6.03 -1.27 -6.01
CA ILE A 85 -4.74 -1.40 -5.32
C ILE A 85 -3.72 -2.09 -6.23
N SER A 86 -4.11 -3.18 -6.91
CA SER A 86 -3.22 -3.90 -7.82
C SER A 86 -2.74 -3.03 -8.98
N GLU A 87 -3.62 -2.22 -9.56
CA GLU A 87 -3.31 -1.28 -10.62
C GLU A 87 -2.33 -0.22 -10.11
N GLY A 88 -2.64 0.45 -9.00
CA GLY A 88 -1.76 1.47 -8.42
C GLY A 88 -0.39 0.94 -7.97
N LEU A 89 -0.29 -0.34 -7.62
CA LEU A 89 0.98 -0.99 -7.31
C LEU A 89 1.75 -1.47 -8.55
N SER A 90 1.08 -1.72 -9.68
CA SER A 90 1.76 -2.18 -10.91
C SER A 90 2.64 -1.08 -11.51
N ASP A 91 2.30 0.17 -11.24
CA ASP A 91 3.07 1.35 -11.66
C ASP A 91 4.41 1.50 -10.91
N LEU A 92 4.64 0.73 -9.83
CA LEU A 92 5.93 0.68 -9.11
C LEU A 92 7.08 0.06 -9.94
N GLY A 93 6.81 -0.40 -11.16
CA GLY A 93 7.67 -1.34 -11.86
C GLY A 93 7.55 -2.74 -11.22
N PRO A 94 7.96 -3.80 -11.93
CA PRO A 94 7.87 -5.13 -11.36
C PRO A 94 8.70 -5.18 -10.08
N ALA A 95 8.07 -5.62 -8.99
CA ALA A 95 8.79 -6.02 -7.78
C ALA A 95 9.91 -6.99 -8.20
N GLN A 96 11.14 -6.51 -8.23
CA GLN A 96 12.33 -7.30 -8.52
C GLN A 96 12.51 -8.27 -7.35
N GLY A 97 11.77 -9.39 -7.36
CA GLY A 97 11.84 -10.38 -6.28
C GLY A 97 10.58 -11.22 -6.05
N TYR A 98 10.12 -11.97 -7.05
CA TYR A 98 9.50 -13.28 -6.81
C TYR A 98 10.13 -14.32 -7.75
N ALA A 99 11.45 -14.47 -7.63
CA ALA A 99 12.18 -15.65 -8.06
C ALA A 99 12.53 -16.49 -6.82
N ASP A 100 11.52 -16.99 -6.13
CA ASP A 100 11.60 -18.23 -5.33
C ASP A 100 10.21 -18.67 -4.87
N ALA A 101 9.38 -19.07 -5.83
CA ALA A 101 8.29 -20.00 -5.57
C ALA A 101 8.68 -21.37 -6.14
N GLY A 102 9.79 -21.90 -5.62
CA GLY A 102 10.07 -23.32 -5.67
C GLY A 102 9.07 -24.09 -4.80
N HIS A 103 7.85 -24.26 -5.28
CA HIS A 103 7.07 -25.45 -4.96
C HIS A 103 6.46 -26.04 -6.23
N VAL A 104 7.11 -27.11 -6.69
CA VAL A 104 6.65 -27.99 -7.75
C VAL A 104 5.42 -28.74 -7.26
N VAL A 105 4.27 -28.52 -7.90
CA VAL A 105 3.22 -29.55 -8.00
C VAL A 105 2.92 -29.77 -9.47
N GLY A 106 3.58 -30.80 -10.02
CA GLY A 106 3.04 -31.69 -11.05
C GLY A 106 2.71 -31.09 -12.42
N ARG A 107 3.69 -31.11 -13.33
CA ARG A 107 3.38 -31.50 -14.72
C ARG A 107 2.96 -32.96 -14.72
N THR A 108 1.88 -33.32 -15.43
CA THR A 108 1.94 -34.16 -16.64
C THR A 108 0.58 -34.10 -17.36
N PRO A 109 0.56 -33.93 -18.69
CA PRO A 109 -0.64 -33.96 -19.53
C PRO A 109 -0.98 -35.39 -19.97
N ARG A 110 -2.27 -35.65 -20.23
CA ARG A 110 -2.74 -36.52 -21.32
C ARG A 110 -4.04 -35.97 -21.87
#